data_AF-A0A8T5SQ99-F1
#
_entry.id   AF-A0A8T5SQ99-F1
#
_cell.length_a   1.000
_cell.length_b   1.000
_cell.length_c   1.000
_cell.angle_alpha   90.00
_cell.angle_beta   90.00
_cell.angle_gamma   90.00
#
_symmetry.space_group_name_H-M   'P 1'
#
loop_
_entity.id
_entity.type
_entity.pdbx_description
1 polymer ?
#
loop_
_entity_poly.entity_id
_entity_poly.type
_entity_poly.pdbx_seq_one_letter_code
_entity_poly.pdbx_strand_id
1 'polypeptide(L)'
;MSLRNRIPDQLKIGEDVISITIDEDISVYPTSDYVLLEISHKAGKVNIPKVAYTLRGLVKDDRRLVAIRGFGFKGIGLAVRVAHELKVRESNFTYEMTFDTFDATEPNSDRPVTSVQIIVIPPK
;
A
#
# COMPACT_ATOMS: atom_id res chain seq x y z
N MET A 1 -20.36 -8.07 -7.51
CA MET A 1 -19.52 -6.95 -8.02
C MET A 1 -18.06 -7.34 -7.80
N SER A 2 -17.19 -7.12 -8.79
CA SER A 2 -15.75 -7.37 -8.63
C SER A 2 -15.14 -6.36 -7.64
N LEU A 3 -14.17 -6.79 -6.83
CA LEU A 3 -13.39 -5.91 -5.94
C LEU A 3 -12.75 -4.75 -6.69
N ARG A 4 -12.33 -4.99 -7.95
CA ARG A 4 -11.74 -3.95 -8.81
C ARG A 4 -12.66 -2.76 -9.06
N ASN A 5 -13.98 -2.94 -9.03
CA ASN A 5 -14.94 -1.85 -9.25
C ASN A 5 -15.06 -0.92 -8.02
N ARG A 6 -14.48 -1.30 -6.88
CA ARG A 6 -14.48 -0.50 -5.64
C ARG A 6 -13.18 0.29 -5.46
N ILE A 7 -12.21 0.10 -6.35
CA ILE A 7 -10.93 0.81 -6.31
C ILE A 7 -11.16 2.21 -6.92
N PRO A 8 -10.85 3.30 -6.19
CA PRO A 8 -10.82 4.65 -6.73
C PRO A 8 -9.98 4.73 -8.01
N ASP A 9 -10.37 5.55 -8.99
CA ASP A 9 -9.68 5.63 -10.27
C ASP A 9 -8.20 6.02 -10.12
N GLN A 10 -7.88 6.84 -9.11
CA GLN A 10 -6.52 7.28 -8.77
C GLN A 10 -5.61 6.14 -8.30
N LEU A 11 -6.18 5.02 -7.85
CA LEU A 11 -5.46 3.82 -7.43
C LEU A 11 -5.43 2.75 -8.52
N LYS A 12 -6.11 2.93 -9.65
CA LYS A 12 -6.01 2.01 -10.77
C LYS A 12 -4.67 2.22 -11.44
N ILE A 13 -3.85 1.17 -11.48
CA ILE A 13 -2.55 1.23 -12.12
C ILE A 13 -2.73 0.89 -13.61
N GLY A 14 -2.36 1.85 -14.46
CA GLY A 14 -2.35 1.68 -15.91
C GLY A 14 -1.00 1.21 -16.43
N GLU A 15 -0.69 1.56 -17.68
CA GLU A 15 0.62 1.27 -18.31
C GLU A 15 1.69 2.34 -17.98
N ASP A 16 1.30 3.43 -17.31
CA ASP A 16 2.19 4.53 -16.99
C ASP A 16 3.19 4.17 -15.87
N VAL A 17 4.44 4.59 -16.03
CA VAL A 17 5.49 4.45 -15.03
C VAL A 17 5.26 5.44 -13.88
N ILE A 18 5.24 4.94 -12.64
CA ILE A 18 4.97 5.78 -11.46
C ILE A 18 6.28 6.36 -10.90
N SER A 19 6.35 7.68 -10.76
CA SER A 19 7.51 8.33 -10.13
C SER A 19 7.55 8.05 -8.63
N ILE A 20 8.71 7.61 -8.13
CA ILE A 20 9.02 7.41 -6.71
C ILE A 20 9.49 8.75 -6.14
N THR A 21 8.66 9.42 -5.34
CA THR A 21 8.99 10.72 -4.72
C THR A 21 9.16 10.63 -3.20
N ILE A 22 9.35 9.43 -2.68
CA ILE A 22 9.51 9.18 -1.25
C ILE A 22 10.99 9.35 -0.83
N ASP A 23 11.23 10.26 0.11
CA ASP A 23 12.56 10.50 0.70
C ASP A 23 12.80 9.70 2.00
N GLU A 24 11.73 9.25 2.66
CA GLU A 24 11.80 8.49 3.92
C GLU A 24 11.67 6.97 3.71
N ASP A 25 11.85 6.19 4.78
CA ASP A 25 11.60 4.75 4.72
C ASP A 25 10.13 4.44 4.41
N ILE A 26 9.21 5.22 5.00
CA ILE A 26 7.77 5.13 4.85
C ILE A 26 7.19 6.54 4.80
N SER A 27 6.25 6.76 3.88
CA SER A 27 5.45 7.99 3.86
C SER A 27 3.97 7.66 3.81
N VAL A 28 3.16 8.48 4.47
CA VAL A 28 1.71 8.30 4.57
C VAL A 28 1.02 9.55 4.04
N TYR A 29 0.16 9.35 3.04
CA TYR A 29 -0.56 10.40 2.36
C TYR A 29 -2.07 10.16 2.51
N PRO A 30 -2.75 10.85 3.44
CA PRO A 30 -4.19 10.79 3.53
C PRO A 30 -4.83 11.58 2.39
N THR A 31 -5.80 10.99 1.69
CA THR A 31 -6.65 11.68 0.71
C THR A 31 -8.08 11.84 1.25
N SER A 32 -9.03 12.34 0.47
CA SER A 32 -10.44 12.29 0.85
C SER A 32 -10.97 10.85 0.90
N ASP A 33 -10.52 10.02 -0.04
CA ASP A 33 -11.17 8.74 -0.36
C ASP A 33 -10.40 7.53 0.19
N TYR A 34 -9.09 7.67 0.40
CA TYR A 34 -8.21 6.59 0.85
C TYR A 34 -7.03 7.12 1.67
N VAL A 35 -6.23 6.21 2.22
CA VAL A 35 -4.92 6.52 2.79
C VAL A 35 -3.88 5.75 2.01
N LEU A 36 -2.91 6.45 1.44
CA LEU A 36 -1.79 5.84 0.75
C LEU A 36 -0.61 5.73 1.70
N LEU A 37 -0.07 4.53 1.83
CA LEU A 37 1.18 4.27 2.50
C LEU A 37 2.19 3.82 1.45
N GLU A 38 3.30 4.53 1.33
CA GLU A 38 4.38 4.18 0.42
C GLU A 38 5.61 3.72 1.20
N ILE A 39 6.27 2.68 0.73
CA ILE A 39 7.45 2.09 1.35
C ILE A 39 8.60 2.12 0.33
N SER A 40 9.67 2.81 0.71
CA SER A 40 10.84 3.00 -0.14
C SER A 40 11.56 1.68 -0.39
N HIS A 41 12.13 1.54 -1.59
CA HIS A 41 13.05 0.44 -1.90
C HIS A 41 14.38 0.55 -1.13
N LYS A 42 14.69 1.75 -0.60
CA LYS A 42 15.85 2.04 0.26
C LYS A 42 15.52 1.92 1.75
N ALA A 43 14.27 1.61 2.12
CA ALA A 43 13.80 1.66 3.49
C ALA A 43 14.70 0.87 4.45
N GLY A 44 15.06 1.41 5.61
CA GLY A 44 15.83 0.77 6.67
C GLY A 44 15.04 -0.28 7.47
N LYS A 45 15.03 -0.15 8.80
CA LYS A 45 14.25 -1.03 9.70
C LYS A 45 12.90 -0.40 9.98
N VAL A 46 11.85 -1.03 9.47
CA VAL A 46 10.46 -0.62 9.70
C VAL A 46 9.83 -1.40 10.87
N ASN A 47 9.14 -0.69 11.77
CA ASN A 47 8.31 -1.31 12.80
C ASN A 47 6.94 -1.73 12.24
N ILE A 48 6.92 -2.90 11.59
CA ILE A 48 5.72 -3.45 10.93
C ILE A 48 4.52 -3.58 11.89
N PRO A 49 4.65 -4.10 13.13
CA PRO A 49 3.54 -4.17 14.07
C PRO A 49 2.87 -2.82 14.34
N LYS A 50 3.65 -1.74 14.50
CA LYS A 50 3.12 -0.40 14.74
C LYS A 50 2.37 0.14 13.52
N VAL A 51 2.94 -0.05 12.32
CA VAL A 51 2.31 0.37 11.06
C VAL A 51 0.99 -0.37 10.87
N ALA A 52 0.99 -1.70 11.00
CA ALA A 52 -0.22 -2.51 10.85
C ALA A 52 -1.29 -2.15 11.89
N TYR A 53 -0.92 -1.87 13.14
CA TYR A 53 -1.88 -1.41 14.16
C TYR A 53 -2.56 -0.09 13.77
N THR A 54 -1.79 0.87 13.25
CA THR A 54 -2.31 2.16 12.80
C THR A 54 -3.25 2.01 11.61
N LEU A 55 -2.83 1.24 10.59
CA LEU A 55 -3.66 0.96 9.42
C LEU A 55 -4.95 0.22 9.78
N ARG A 56 -4.89 -0.68 10.76
CA ARG A 56 -6.09 -1.38 11.25
C ARG A 56 -7.14 -0.41 11.79
N GLY A 57 -6.74 0.61 12.54
CA GLY A 57 -7.67 1.65 13.03
C GLY A 57 -8.35 2.38 11.87
N LEU A 58 -7.56 2.79 10.87
CA LEU A 58 -8.08 3.46 9.67
C LEU A 58 -9.11 2.59 8.91
N VAL A 59 -8.81 1.31 8.68
CA VAL A 59 -9.71 0.45 7.91
C VAL A 59 -10.92 0.01 8.74
N LYS A 60 -10.74 -0.32 10.02
CA LYS A 60 -11.81 -0.88 10.85
C LYS A 60 -12.71 0.21 11.43
N ASP A 61 -12.12 1.20 12.08
CA ASP A 61 -12.83 2.16 12.91
C ASP A 61 -13.29 3.35 12.05
N ASP A 62 -12.41 3.84 11.17
CA ASP A 62 -12.72 4.97 10.27
C ASP A 62 -13.30 4.54 8.92
N ARG A 63 -13.39 3.23 8.66
CA ARG A 63 -13.86 2.64 7.39
C ARG A 63 -13.17 3.22 6.15
N ARG A 64 -11.88 3.53 6.27
CA ARG A 64 -11.06 4.10 5.18
C ARG A 64 -10.46 2.99 4.32
N LEU A 65 -10.43 3.21 3.00
CA LEU A 65 -9.63 2.39 2.10
C LEU A 65 -8.15 2.70 2.32
N VAL A 66 -7.30 1.67 2.34
CA VAL A 66 -5.85 1.82 2.48
C VAL A 66 -5.16 1.22 1.27
N ALA A 67 -4.30 2.00 0.61
CA ALA A 67 -3.40 1.53 -0.43
C ALA A 67 -1.98 1.47 0.12
N ILE A 68 -1.31 0.32 -0.01
CA ILE A 68 0.05 0.07 0.43
C ILE A 68 0.91 -0.11 -0.82
N ARG A 69 1.76 0.86 -1.14
CA ARG A 69 2.74 0.76 -2.23
C ARG A 69 4.10 0.37 -1.68
N GLY A 70 4.69 -0.66 -2.25
CA GLY A 70 6.06 -1.08 -1.97
C GLY A 70 6.89 -0.99 -3.23
N PHE A 71 7.96 -0.21 -3.20
CA PHE A 71 8.86 -0.06 -4.33
C PHE A 71 10.04 -1.02 -4.22
N GLY A 72 10.43 -1.64 -5.34
CA GLY A 72 11.57 -2.56 -5.42
C GLY A 72 11.44 -3.79 -4.49
N PHE A 73 12.42 -4.69 -4.55
CA PHE A 73 12.38 -5.94 -3.80
C PHE A 73 12.13 -5.74 -2.29
N LYS A 74 12.80 -4.76 -1.69
CA LYS A 74 12.69 -4.48 -0.25
C LYS A 74 11.34 -3.87 0.12
N GLY A 75 10.89 -2.84 -0.60
CA GLY A 75 9.60 -2.20 -0.33
C GLY A 75 8.43 -3.15 -0.57
N ILE A 76 8.49 -3.99 -1.61
CA ILE A 76 7.52 -5.06 -1.86
C ILE A 76 7.43 -6.01 -0.66
N GLY A 77 8.57 -6.54 -0.19
CA GLY A 77 8.60 -7.46 0.93
C GLY A 77 8.01 -6.87 2.21
N LEU A 78 8.30 -5.59 2.48
CA LEU A 78 7.72 -4.86 3.61
C LEU A 78 6.21 -4.61 3.43
N ALA A 79 5.76 -4.22 2.24
CA ALA A 79 4.34 -4.00 1.93
C ALA A 79 3.51 -5.27 2.16
N VAL A 80 3.98 -6.40 1.65
CA VAL A 80 3.34 -7.71 1.86
C VAL A 80 3.33 -8.07 3.34
N ARG A 81 4.42 -7.81 4.08
CA ARG A 81 4.47 -8.04 5.53
C ARG A 81 3.46 -7.20 6.30
N VAL A 82 3.28 -5.92 5.95
CA VAL A 82 2.25 -5.06 6.55
C VAL A 82 0.85 -5.63 6.28
N ALA A 83 0.56 -5.99 5.03
CA ALA A 83 -0.73 -6.57 4.66
C ALA A 83 -1.00 -7.92 5.37
N HIS A 84 0.03 -8.76 5.49
CA HIS A 84 -0.06 -10.02 6.23
C HIS A 84 -0.31 -9.78 7.73
N GLU A 85 0.41 -8.86 8.35
CA GLU A 85 0.22 -8.51 9.76
C GLU A 85 -1.19 -7.96 10.03
N LEU A 86 -1.75 -7.19 9.09
CA LEU A 86 -3.15 -6.76 9.14
C LEU A 86 -4.09 -7.96 9.16
N LYS A 87 -3.89 -8.91 8.24
CA LYS A 87 -4.71 -10.13 8.11
C LYS A 87 -4.62 -11.05 9.32
N VAL A 88 -3.42 -11.28 9.86
CA VAL A 88 -3.22 -12.17 11.02
C VAL A 88 -3.86 -11.59 12.29
N ARG A 89 -3.89 -10.26 12.41
CA ARG A 89 -4.56 -9.57 13.53
C ARG A 89 -6.08 -9.50 13.39
N GLU A 90 -6.65 -10.03 12.32
CA GLU A 90 -8.09 -10.19 12.17
C GLU A 90 -8.57 -11.47 12.85
N SER A 91 -9.18 -11.34 14.02
CA SER A 91 -9.90 -12.44 14.66
C SER A 91 -11.40 -12.48 14.33
N ASN A 92 -12.00 -11.37 13.88
CA ASN A 92 -13.46 -11.22 13.69
C ASN A 92 -13.87 -10.18 12.62
N PHE A 93 -12.97 -9.81 11.73
CA PHE A 93 -13.24 -8.81 10.67
C PHE A 93 -12.69 -9.39 9.36
N THR A 94 -13.31 -9.05 8.23
CA THR A 94 -12.88 -9.57 6.93
C THR A 94 -12.62 -8.40 6.01
N TYR A 95 -11.40 -7.86 6.04
CA TYR A 95 -10.99 -6.95 4.96
C TYR A 95 -10.93 -7.72 3.65
N GLU A 96 -11.27 -7.05 2.56
CA GLU A 96 -10.99 -7.56 1.23
C GLU A 96 -9.71 -6.93 0.72
N MET A 97 -8.83 -7.76 0.15
CA MET A 97 -7.56 -7.31 -0.39
C MET A 97 -7.47 -7.62 -1.87
N THR A 98 -6.88 -6.69 -2.61
CA THR A 98 -6.48 -6.88 -4.01
C THR A 98 -5.12 -6.26 -4.21
N PHE A 99 -4.41 -6.69 -5.26
CA PHE A 99 -3.10 -6.15 -5.55
C PHE A 99 -2.92 -5.94 -7.05
N ASP A 100 -1.99 -5.04 -7.37
CA ASP A 100 -1.49 -4.84 -8.71
C ASP A 100 0.03 -4.63 -8.68
N THR A 101 0.69 -4.86 -9.81
CA THR A 101 2.13 -4.68 -9.98
C THR A 101 2.40 -3.66 -11.06
N PHE A 102 3.47 -2.88 -10.89
CA PHE A 102 3.81 -1.80 -11.82
C PHE A 102 5.28 -1.45 -11.78
N ASP A 103 5.73 -0.73 -12.79
CA ASP A 103 7.07 -0.17 -12.85
C ASP A 103 7.09 1.24 -12.26
N ALA A 104 8.12 1.51 -11.45
CA ALA A 104 8.30 2.79 -10.80
C ALA A 104 9.73 3.29 -10.98
N THR A 105 9.94 4.60 -11.15
CA THR A 105 11.28 5.19 -11.38
C THR A 105 11.56 6.30 -10.38
N GLU A 106 12.81 6.43 -9.95
CA GLU A 106 13.22 7.65 -9.24
C GLU A 106 13.40 8.80 -10.25
N PRO A 107 13.13 10.07 -9.88
CA PRO A 107 13.27 11.21 -10.79
C PRO A 107 14.65 11.34 -11.47
N ASN A 108 15.69 10.80 -10.85
CA ASN A 108 17.08 10.87 -11.32
C ASN A 108 17.62 9.52 -11.81
N SER A 109 16.75 8.53 -12.07
CA SER A 109 17.14 7.18 -12.49
C SER A 109 16.28 6.68 -13.65
N ASP A 110 16.92 6.36 -14.77
CA ASP A 110 16.27 5.71 -15.92
C ASP A 110 15.99 4.21 -15.70
N ARG A 111 16.33 3.68 -14.52
CA ARG A 111 16.11 2.27 -14.20
C ARG A 111 14.80 2.11 -13.43
N PRO A 112 13.74 1.57 -14.07
CA PRO A 112 12.53 1.22 -13.37
C PRO A 112 12.79 0.10 -12.38
N VAL A 113 12.05 0.15 -11.27
CA VAL A 113 11.98 -0.92 -10.27
C VAL A 113 10.57 -1.47 -10.24
N THR A 114 10.48 -2.80 -10.25
CA THR A 114 9.22 -3.50 -10.05
C THR A 114 8.67 -3.16 -8.67
N SER A 115 7.37 -2.88 -8.63
CA SER A 115 6.67 -2.38 -7.46
C SER A 115 5.31 -3.04 -7.32
N VAL A 116 4.75 -3.00 -6.11
CA VAL A 116 3.43 -3.57 -5.81
C VAL A 116 2.55 -2.52 -5.16
N GLN A 117 1.26 -2.54 -5.49
CA GLN A 117 0.23 -1.85 -4.73
C GLN A 117 -0.73 -2.89 -4.16
N ILE A 118 -0.91 -2.91 -2.85
CA ILE A 118 -1.90 -3.74 -2.15
C ILE A 118 -2.99 -2.82 -1.63
N ILE A 119 -4.23 -3.06 -2.02
CA ILE A 119 -5.37 -2.29 -1.57
C ILE A 119 -6.14 -3.11 -0.55
N VAL A 120 -6.31 -2.54 0.64
CA VAL A 120 -7.10 -3.08 1.74
C VAL A 120 -8.41 -2.29 1.82
N ILE A 121 -9.52 -3.00 1.67
CA ILE A 121 -10.85 -2.41 1.59
C ILE A 121 -11.62 -2.80 2.86
N PRO A 122 -12.28 -1.84 3.54
CA PRO A 122 -13.15 -2.15 4.67
C PRO A 122 -14.31 -3.06 4.25
N PRO A 123 -14.79 -3.95 5.16
CA PRO A 123 -15.99 -4.74 4.93
C PRO A 123 -17.23 -3.84 4.81
N LYS A 124 -18.28 -4.39 4.22
CA LYS A 124 -19.59 -3.73 4.09
C LYS A 124 -20.31 -3.65 5.43
#